data_AF-E4L9R4-F1
#
_entry.id   AF-E4L9R4-F1
#
_cell.length_a   1.000
_cell.length_b   1.000
_cell.length_c   1.000
_cell.angle_alpha   90.00
_cell.angle_beta   90.00
_cell.angle_gamma   90.00
#
_symmetry.space_group_name_H-M   'P 1'
#
loop_
_entity.id
_entity.type
_entity.pdbx_description
1 polymer ?
#
loop_
_entity_poly.entity_id
_entity_poly.type
_entity_poly.pdbx_seq_one_letter_code
_entity_poly.pdbx_strand_id
1 'polypeptide(L)'
;MNERMINLINSLPNEQKKYVLDNFVHKEKSLFIGYLLWFFFGCHYFYVGKPFVNILYLITGGGFLIWAFCDLFRMKGIIQRKNEEIILNLIYESKMFYNT
;
A
#
# COMPACT_ATOMS: atom_id res chain seq x y z
N MET A 1 -8.11 -0.03 5.68
CA MET A 1 -8.54 -1.22 4.90
C MET A 1 -9.98 -0.97 4.44
N ASN A 2 -10.34 -1.28 3.19
CA ASN A 2 -11.74 -1.11 2.75
C ASN A 2 -12.62 -2.30 3.18
N GLU A 3 -13.93 -2.09 3.14
CA GLU A 3 -14.93 -3.09 3.54
C GLU A 3 -14.77 -4.42 2.78
N ARG A 4 -14.47 -4.34 1.47
CA ARG A 4 -14.22 -5.54 0.65
C ARG A 4 -13.08 -6.40 1.21
N MET A 5 -11.95 -5.81 1.57
CA MET A 5 -10.82 -6.57 2.14
C MET A 5 -11.14 -7.12 3.53
N ILE A 6 -11.87 -6.36 4.37
CA ILE A 6 -12.31 -6.83 5.68
C ILE A 6 -13.18 -8.08 5.53
N ASN A 7 -14.14 -8.06 4.61
CA ASN A 7 -15.01 -9.19 4.34
C ASN A 7 -14.25 -10.40 3.81
N LEU A 8 -13.25 -10.19 2.93
CA LEU A 8 -12.38 -11.26 2.44
C LEU A 8 -11.60 -11.92 3.56
N ILE A 9 -10.95 -11.14 4.43
CA ILE A 9 -10.18 -11.68 5.57
C ILE A 9 -11.11 -12.43 6.54
N ASN A 10 -12.32 -11.92 6.76
CA ASN A 10 -13.31 -12.59 7.62
C ASN A 10 -13.86 -13.89 7.02
N SER A 11 -13.79 -14.08 5.70
CA SER A 11 -14.19 -15.33 5.06
C SER A 11 -13.12 -16.44 5.12
N LEU A 12 -11.90 -16.13 5.59
CA LEU A 12 -10.80 -17.10 5.66
C LEU A 12 -10.90 -18.01 6.90
N PRO A 13 -10.42 -19.26 6.83
CA PRO A 13 -10.19 -20.11 7.99
C PRO A 13 -9.30 -19.42 9.04
N ASN A 14 -9.48 -19.74 10.32
CA ASN A 14 -8.81 -19.06 11.43
C ASN A 14 -7.27 -19.06 11.32
N GLU A 15 -6.68 -20.14 10.80
CA GLU A 15 -5.23 -20.25 10.60
C GLU A 15 -4.72 -19.28 9.52
N GLN A 16 -5.34 -19.31 8.33
CA GLN A 16 -5.03 -18.39 7.24
C GLN A 16 -5.27 -16.93 7.65
N LYS A 17 -6.38 -16.66 8.35
CA LYS A 17 -6.72 -15.34 8.87
C LYS A 17 -5.64 -14.82 9.83
N LYS A 18 -5.19 -15.65 10.78
CA LYS A 18 -4.14 -15.27 11.73
C LYS A 18 -2.83 -14.95 11.01
N TYR A 19 -2.42 -15.79 10.05
CA TYR A 19 -1.22 -15.56 9.26
C TYR A 19 -1.28 -14.22 8.49
N VAL A 20 -2.41 -13.96 7.80
CA VAL A 20 -2.58 -12.73 7.02
C VAL A 20 -2.55 -11.50 7.92
N LEU A 21 -3.26 -11.52 9.06
CA LEU A 21 -3.31 -10.38 9.97
C LEU A 21 -1.95 -10.06 10.60
N ASP A 22 -1.23 -11.09 11.07
CA ASP A 22 0.09 -10.93 11.69
C ASP A 22 1.11 -10.33 10.70
N ASN A 23 1.19 -10.88 9.50
CA ASN A 23 2.08 -10.38 8.46
C ASN A 23 1.66 -9.02 7.89
N PHE A 24 0.36 -8.73 7.87
CA PHE A 24 -0.14 -7.46 7.37
C PHE A 24 0.25 -6.29 8.28
N VAL A 25 0.17 -6.46 9.61
CA VAL A 25 0.59 -5.44 10.59
C VAL A 25 2.04 -5.00 10.36
N HIS A 26 2.91 -5.90 9.92
CA HIS A 26 4.32 -5.57 9.63
C HIS A 26 4.56 -4.96 8.26
N LYS A 27 3.68 -5.20 7.29
CA LYS A 27 3.86 -4.77 5.89
C LYS A 27 3.01 -3.56 5.52
N GLU A 28 2.01 -3.23 6.32
CA GLU A 28 1.07 -2.15 6.03
C GLU A 28 1.79 -0.81 5.82
N LYS A 29 1.26 -0.03 4.88
CA LYS A 29 1.75 1.30 4.56
C LYS A 29 0.87 2.34 5.23
N SER A 30 1.50 3.26 5.95
CA SER A 30 0.84 4.35 6.63
C SER A 30 0.70 5.57 5.72
N LEU A 31 -0.49 6.16 5.75
CA LEU A 31 -0.79 7.42 5.08
C LEU A 31 0.11 8.55 5.58
N PHE A 32 0.33 8.61 6.89
CA PHE A 32 1.12 9.65 7.53
C PHE A 32 2.58 9.64 7.05
N ILE A 33 3.17 8.44 7.01
CA ILE A 33 4.52 8.24 6.47
C ILE A 33 4.58 8.64 5.00
N GLY A 34 3.57 8.28 4.20
CA GLY A 34 3.45 8.70 2.81
C GLY A 34 3.48 10.22 2.62
N TYR A 35 2.75 10.98 3.45
CA TYR A 35 2.79 12.44 3.42
C TYR A 35 4.13 13.02 3.89
N LEU A 36 4.76 12.43 4.91
CA LEU A 36 6.05 12.87 5.41
C LEU A 36 7.13 12.75 4.31
N LEU A 37 7.17 11.61 3.62
CA LEU A 37 8.09 11.37 2.51
C LEU A 37 7.80 12.26 1.30
N TRP A 38 6.53 12.57 1.04
CA TRP A 38 6.13 13.47 -0.04
C TRP A 38 6.60 14.90 0.23
N PHE A 39 6.36 15.44 1.43
CA PHE A 39 6.67 16.82 1.77
C PHE A 39 8.17 17.11 1.89
N PHE A 40 8.94 16.21 2.52
CA PHE A 40 10.37 16.45 2.77
C PHE A 40 11.29 16.01 1.62
N PHE A 41 10.97 14.91 0.93
CA PHE A 41 11.89 14.26 0.01
C PHE A 41 11.32 14.03 -1.39
N GLY A 42 10.01 14.24 -1.59
CA GLY A 42 9.34 13.89 -2.84
C GLY A 42 9.43 12.39 -3.20
N CYS A 43 9.81 11.52 -2.26
CA CYS A 43 10.15 10.12 -2.52
C CYS A 43 9.03 9.14 -2.14
N HIS A 44 7.82 9.65 -1.93
CA HIS A 44 6.67 8.87 -1.49
C HIS A 44 6.32 7.69 -2.42
N TYR A 45 6.57 7.77 -3.73
CA TYR A 45 6.31 6.63 -4.63
C TYR A 45 7.26 5.45 -4.41
N PHE A 46 8.48 5.69 -3.92
CA PHE A 46 9.38 4.59 -3.51
C PHE A 46 8.80 3.81 -2.33
N TYR A 47 8.18 4.48 -1.36
CA TYR A 47 7.56 3.84 -0.21
C TYR A 47 6.42 2.87 -0.60
N VAL A 48 5.73 3.19 -1.68
CA VAL A 48 4.63 2.37 -2.23
C VAL A 48 5.14 1.32 -3.23
N GLY A 49 6.45 1.26 -3.49
CA GLY A 49 7.05 0.32 -4.42
C GLY A 49 6.85 0.68 -5.90
N LYS A 50 6.72 1.96 -6.23
CA LYS A 50 6.58 2.48 -7.61
C LYS A 50 7.78 3.34 -8.02
N PRO A 51 8.97 2.75 -8.22
CA PRO A 51 10.22 3.50 -8.47
C PRO A 51 10.17 4.31 -9.77
N PHE A 52 9.61 3.77 -10.86
CA PHE A 52 9.49 4.46 -12.14
C PHE A 52 8.67 5.76 -12.04
N VAL A 53 7.56 5.72 -11.29
CA VAL A 53 6.72 6.92 -11.08
C VAL A 53 7.47 7.94 -10.22
N ASN A 54 8.24 7.49 -9.22
CA ASN A 54 9.06 8.37 -8.41
C ASN A 54 10.13 9.09 -9.25
N ILE A 55 10.81 8.37 -10.14
CA ILE A 55 11.82 8.94 -11.02
C ILE A 55 11.19 9.98 -11.95
N LEU A 56 10.01 9.69 -12.52
CA LEU A 56 9.28 10.67 -13.34
C LEU A 56 8.86 11.91 -12.53
N TYR A 57 8.41 11.71 -11.28
CA TYR A 57 8.09 12.81 -10.36
C TYR A 57 9.31 13.69 -10.07
N LEU A 58 10.49 13.09 -9.87
CA LEU A 58 11.73 13.83 -9.64
C LEU A 58 12.21 14.57 -10.91
N ILE A 59 12.18 13.92 -12.08
CA ILE A 59 12.56 14.53 -13.37
C ILE A 59 11.67 15.74 -13.70
N THR A 60 10.39 15.67 -13.35
CA THR A 60 9.45 16.79 -13.52
C THR A 60 9.53 17.84 -12.40
N GLY A 61 10.45 17.69 -11.43
CA GLY A 61 10.63 18.61 -10.31
C GLY A 61 9.43 18.67 -9.37
N GLY A 62 8.73 17.56 -9.17
CA GLY A 62 7.44 17.51 -8.46
C GLY A 62 6.27 18.05 -9.29
N GLY A 63 6.46 18.18 -10.60
CA GLY A 63 5.46 18.61 -11.59
C GLY A 63 4.90 20.00 -11.30
N PHE A 64 5.77 21.02 -11.19
CA PHE A 64 5.41 22.44 -11.05
C PHE A 64 4.31 22.71 -9.99
N LEU A 65 4.37 22.02 -8.84
CA LEU A 65 3.37 22.04 -7.76
C LEU A 65 1.98 21.49 -8.12
N ILE A 66 1.59 21.44 -9.40
CA ILE A 66 0.30 20.88 -9.85
C ILE A 66 0.24 19.38 -9.58
N TRP A 67 1.31 18.65 -9.92
CA TRP A 67 1.35 17.21 -9.65
C TRP A 67 1.40 16.96 -8.13
N ALA A 68 2.25 17.69 -7.41
CA ALA A 68 2.29 17.63 -5.95
C ALA A 68 0.90 17.88 -5.32
N PHE A 69 0.16 18.89 -5.80
CA PHE A 69 -1.19 19.19 -5.33
C PHE A 69 -2.20 18.08 -5.64
N CYS A 70 -2.16 17.51 -6.85
CA CYS A 70 -2.95 16.33 -7.21
C CYS A 70 -2.64 15.13 -6.29
N ASP A 71 -1.38 14.97 -5.88
CA ASP A 71 -0.96 13.87 -5.02
C ASP A 71 -1.51 13.98 -3.59
N LEU A 72 -1.83 15.19 -3.08
CA LEU A 72 -2.55 15.37 -1.81
C LEU A 72 -3.89 14.61 -1.80
N PHE A 73 -4.65 14.68 -2.89
CA PHE A 73 -5.93 13.99 -2.98
C PHE A 73 -5.76 12.49 -3.29
N ARG A 74 -4.72 12.14 -4.05
CA ARG A 74 -4.51 10.76 -4.53
C ARG A 74 -3.79 9.86 -3.52
N MET A 75 -3.07 10.42 -2.53
CA MET A 75 -2.26 9.68 -1.56
C MET A 75 -3.07 8.58 -0.85
N LYS A 76 -4.28 8.89 -0.39
CA LYS A 76 -5.20 7.93 0.24
C LYS A 76 -5.42 6.69 -0.65
N GLY A 77 -5.75 6.92 -1.92
CA GLY A 77 -5.97 5.84 -2.87
C GLY A 77 -4.70 5.08 -3.25
N ILE A 78 -3.55 5.76 -3.30
CA ILE A 78 -2.26 5.12 -3.59
C ILE A 78 -1.90 4.13 -2.47
N ILE A 79 -1.95 4.58 -1.21
CA ILE A 79 -1.63 3.75 -0.04
C ILE A 79 -2.64 2.62 0.12
N GLN A 80 -3.93 2.91 -0.04
CA GLN A 80 -4.97 1.89 0.04
C GLN A 80 -4.77 0.77 -0.98
N ARG A 81 -4.54 1.10 -2.26
CA ARG A 81 -4.29 0.09 -3.31
C ARG A 81 -3.08 -0.77 -2.99
N LYS A 82 -2.02 -0.19 -2.41
CA LYS A 82 -0.83 -0.98 -2.05
C LYS A 82 -1.10 -1.92 -0.88
N ASN A 83 -1.85 -1.46 0.12
CA ASN A 83 -2.25 -2.31 1.23
C ASN A 83 -3.17 -3.44 0.77
N GLU A 84 -4.07 -3.20 -0.20
CA GLU A 84 -4.90 -4.24 -0.83
C GLU A 84 -4.04 -5.29 -1.56
N GLU A 85 -3.05 -4.85 -2.35
CA GLU A 85 -2.09 -5.74 -3.03
C GLU A 85 -1.32 -6.62 -2.03
N ILE A 86 -0.86 -6.04 -0.92
CA ILE A 86 -0.18 -6.77 0.16
C ILE A 86 -1.10 -7.84 0.74
N ILE A 87 -2.36 -7.51 1.06
CA ILE A 87 -3.32 -8.47 1.60
C ILE A 87 -3.57 -9.61 0.63
N LEU A 88 -3.80 -9.33 -0.66
CA LEU A 88 -4.04 -10.37 -1.66
C LEU A 88 -2.85 -11.32 -1.79
N ASN A 89 -1.63 -10.79 -1.77
CA ASN A 89 -0.41 -11.60 -1.79
C ASN A 89 -0.30 -12.49 -0.55
N LEU A 90 -0.58 -11.94 0.64
CA LEU A 90 -0.58 -12.71 1.89
C LEU A 90 -1.67 -13.78 1.92
N ILE A 91 -2.85 -13.51 1.34
CA ILE A 91 -3.91 -14.50 1.23
C ILE A 91 -3.47 -15.64 0.30
N TYR A 92 -2.91 -15.32 -0.86
CA TYR A 92 -2.37 -16.31 -1.78
C TYR A 92 -1.29 -17.17 -1.11
N GLU A 93 -0.35 -16.53 -0.42
CA GLU A 93 0.73 -17.18 0.33
C GLU A 93 0.17 -18.10 1.43
N SER A 94 -0.82 -17.62 2.21
CA SER A 94 -1.49 -18.44 3.23
C SER A 94 -2.20 -19.66 2.64
N LYS A 95 -2.84 -19.53 1.47
CA LYS A 95 -3.46 -20.68 0.79
C LYS A 95 -2.42 -21.69 0.36
N MET A 96 -1.27 -21.26 -0.13
CA MET A 96 -0.19 -22.19 -0.49
C MET A 96 0.34 -22.97 0.72
N PHE A 97 0.44 -22.34 1.89
CA PHE A 97 0.96 -22.99 3.11
C PHE A 97 -0.06 -23.87 3.85
N TYR A 98 -1.34 -23.50 3.85
CA TYR A 98 -2.37 -24.16 4.67
C TYR A 98 -3.39 -24.99 3.86
N ASN A 99 -3.21 -25.12 2.53
CA ASN A 99 -4.06 -25.95 1.65
C ASN A 99 -3.37 -27.27 1.27
N THR A 100 -2.50 -27.79 2.14
CA THR A 100 -1.98 -29.17 2.09
C THR A 100 -2.78 -30.02 3.05
#